data_AF-A0A7W1SW12-F1
#
_entry.id   AF-A0A7W1SW12-F1
#
_cell.length_a   1.000
_cell.length_b   1.000
_cell.length_c   1.000
_cell.angle_alpha   90.00
_cell.angle_beta   90.00
_cell.angle_gamma   90.00
#
_symmetry.space_group_name_H-M   'P 1'
#
loop_
_entity.id
_entity.type
_entity.pdbx_description
1 polymer ?
#
loop_
_entity_poly.entity_id
_entity_poly.type
_entity_poly.pdbx_seq_one_letter_code
_entity_poly.pdbx_strand_id
1 'polypeptide(L)'
;MNTDRKRSTPWLITLMHEHFHQLQYAQPGYQEAVQALGLSHGDTSGMWMLNYDFPYSDPDIADRFSRLRDLLVAAVQAPDGTPLEKLANNYANERQVFLAHLKDDDRKYFSFQVWQEGIARYTEIKAAEASKEHHPSKEFAALADFDSFGGLAGRARPETLTELQRADLRKWKRTAFYSFGAMEGMLLDRIHPHWKEQYFRNLLSLDAAFSHPL
;
A
#
# COMPACT_ATOMS: atom_id res chain seq x y z
N MET A 1 14.07 -6.85 11.40
CA MET A 1 13.36 -5.65 11.89
C MET A 1 14.28 -4.46 11.64
N ASN A 2 13.92 -3.56 10.73
CA ASN A 2 14.81 -2.49 10.28
C ASN A 2 14.87 -1.38 11.36
N THR A 3 16.04 -1.15 11.97
CA THR A 3 16.24 -0.18 13.05
C THR A 3 16.07 1.27 12.58
N ASP A 4 16.13 1.51 11.26
CA ASP A 4 16.01 2.84 10.67
C ASP A 4 14.62 3.48 10.88
N ARG A 5 13.56 2.67 11.01
CA ARG A 5 12.21 3.17 11.33
C ARG A 5 12.08 3.72 12.75
N LYS A 6 13.03 3.42 13.63
CA LYS A 6 13.03 3.89 15.02
C LYS A 6 13.72 5.23 15.20
N ARG A 7 14.30 5.79 14.12
CA ARG A 7 14.89 7.12 14.17
C ARG A 7 13.82 8.19 14.33
N SER A 8 14.16 9.29 14.99
CA SER A 8 13.22 10.36 15.36
C SER A 8 12.33 10.84 14.21
N THR A 9 12.89 11.18 13.04
CA THR A 9 12.09 11.69 11.91
C THR A 9 11.28 10.60 11.20
N PRO A 10 11.83 9.43 10.83
CA PRO A 10 11.04 8.31 10.30
C PRO A 10 9.91 7.87 11.25
N TRP A 11 10.11 7.96 12.57
CA TRP A 11 9.08 7.64 13.55
C TRP A 11 7.86 8.56 13.45
N LEU A 12 8.05 9.86 13.20
CA LEU A 12 6.92 10.78 12.96
C LEU A 12 6.09 10.37 11.75
N ILE A 13 6.73 9.85 10.69
CA ILE A 13 6.00 9.34 9.52
C ILE A 13 5.30 8.02 9.82
N THR A 14 5.90 7.13 10.62
CA THR A 14 5.19 5.95 11.15
C THR A 14 3.95 6.36 11.95
N LEU A 15 4.01 7.43 12.74
CA LEU A 15 2.80 7.94 13.42
C LEU A 15 1.72 8.40 12.42
N MET A 16 2.10 8.93 11.24
CA MET A 16 1.13 9.26 10.21
C MET A 16 0.47 8.01 9.59
N HIS A 17 1.20 6.89 9.47
CA HIS A 17 0.63 5.58 9.09
C HIS A 17 -0.44 5.14 10.09
N GLU A 18 -0.11 5.17 11.38
CA GLU A 18 -1.04 4.75 12.44
C GLU A 18 -2.23 5.72 12.58
N HIS A 19 -2.02 7.02 12.38
CA HIS A 19 -3.12 7.99 12.32
C HIS A 19 -4.02 7.78 11.10
N PHE A 20 -3.46 7.33 9.97
CA PHE A 20 -4.28 6.98 8.81
C PHE A 20 -5.15 5.74 9.08
N HIS A 21 -4.62 4.74 9.81
CA HIS A 21 -5.43 3.63 10.31
C HIS A 21 -6.59 4.11 11.17
N GLN A 22 -6.36 5.08 12.07
CA GLN A 22 -7.46 5.68 12.86
C GLN A 22 -8.53 6.32 11.96
N LEU A 23 -8.13 7.01 10.89
CA LEU A 23 -9.06 7.57 9.92
C LEU A 23 -9.85 6.48 9.16
N GLN A 24 -9.18 5.40 8.76
CA GLN A 24 -9.82 4.25 8.11
C GLN A 24 -10.84 3.58 9.04
N TYR A 25 -10.47 3.34 10.29
CA TYR A 25 -11.31 2.63 11.26
C TYR A 25 -12.49 3.48 11.74
N ALA A 26 -12.36 4.80 11.66
CA ALA A 26 -13.41 5.75 12.01
C ALA A 26 -14.47 5.92 10.90
N GLN A 27 -14.28 5.34 9.71
CA GLN A 27 -15.26 5.47 8.64
C GLN A 27 -16.58 4.76 9.01
N PRO A 28 -17.74 5.38 8.72
CA PRO A 28 -19.03 4.73 8.89
C PRO A 28 -19.09 3.41 8.11
N GLY A 29 -19.56 2.34 8.76
CA GLY A 29 -19.69 1.02 8.13
C GLY A 29 -18.40 0.20 8.07
N TYR A 30 -17.25 0.72 8.55
CA TYR A 30 -15.98 -0.01 8.49
C TYR A 30 -16.04 -1.35 9.23
N GLN A 31 -16.56 -1.36 10.46
CA GLN A 31 -16.62 -2.59 11.27
C GLN A 31 -17.57 -3.63 10.65
N GLU A 32 -18.72 -3.18 10.14
CA GLU A 32 -19.68 -4.02 9.44
C GLU A 32 -19.08 -4.58 8.15
N ALA A 33 -18.38 -3.76 7.36
CA ALA A 33 -17.71 -4.19 6.14
C ALA A 33 -16.62 -5.23 6.43
N VAL A 34 -15.82 -5.02 7.50
CA VAL A 34 -14.78 -5.95 7.95
C VAL A 34 -15.39 -7.28 8.36
N GLN A 35 -16.49 -7.27 9.14
CA GLN A 35 -17.21 -8.50 9.52
C GLN A 35 -17.79 -9.21 8.29
N ALA A 36 -18.33 -8.45 7.33
CA ALA A 36 -18.91 -8.99 6.11
C ALA A 36 -17.89 -9.67 5.18
N LEU A 37 -16.59 -9.44 5.36
CA LEU A 37 -15.56 -10.21 4.66
C LEU A 37 -15.63 -11.72 5.02
N GLY A 38 -16.07 -12.05 6.24
CA GLY A 38 -16.21 -13.43 6.72
C GLY A 38 -14.89 -14.12 7.06
N LEU A 39 -13.78 -13.37 7.10
CA LEU A 39 -12.41 -13.90 7.25
C LEU A 39 -11.98 -14.15 8.70
N SER A 40 -12.79 -13.73 9.67
CA SER A 40 -12.45 -13.93 11.07
C SER A 40 -12.55 -15.40 11.50
N HIS A 41 -13.43 -16.18 10.85
CA HIS A 41 -13.67 -17.60 11.15
C HIS A 41 -13.81 -17.92 12.66
N GLY A 42 -14.44 -17.01 13.41
CA GLY A 42 -14.63 -17.13 14.86
C GLY A 42 -13.59 -16.40 15.73
N ASP A 43 -12.56 -15.80 15.13
CA ASP A 43 -11.65 -14.90 15.82
C ASP A 43 -12.36 -13.61 16.24
N THR A 44 -12.37 -13.34 17.54
CA THR A 44 -12.96 -12.14 18.16
C THR A 44 -11.90 -11.11 18.59
N SER A 45 -10.61 -11.44 18.47
CA SER A 45 -9.49 -10.56 18.83
C SER A 45 -9.07 -9.61 17.70
N GLY A 46 -9.48 -9.88 16.46
CA GLY A 46 -9.05 -9.14 15.27
C GLY A 46 -7.68 -9.59 14.72
N MET A 47 -7.02 -10.56 15.36
CA MET A 47 -5.70 -11.05 14.96
C MET A 47 -5.69 -11.73 13.60
N TRP A 48 -6.84 -12.17 13.08
CA TRP A 48 -6.97 -12.69 11.72
C TRP A 48 -6.43 -11.70 10.68
N MET A 49 -6.58 -10.39 10.90
CA MET A 49 -6.06 -9.36 9.98
C MET A 49 -4.53 -9.41 9.84
N LEU A 50 -3.84 -9.97 10.84
CA LEU A 50 -2.38 -10.11 10.88
C LEU A 50 -1.93 -11.53 10.56
N ASN A 51 -2.73 -12.53 10.95
CA ASN A 51 -2.38 -13.94 10.96
C ASN A 51 -3.18 -14.80 9.98
N TYR A 52 -4.00 -14.21 9.11
CA TYR A 52 -4.74 -14.93 8.09
C TYR A 52 -3.78 -15.76 7.22
N ASP A 53 -4.14 -17.03 7.00
CA ASP A 53 -3.32 -18.02 6.30
C ASP A 53 -3.42 -17.88 4.78
N PHE A 54 -3.07 -16.69 4.28
CA PHE A 54 -2.95 -16.47 2.85
C PHE A 54 -1.86 -17.41 2.28
N PRO A 55 -2.03 -17.96 1.07
CA PRO A 55 -1.13 -18.96 0.49
C PRO A 55 0.22 -18.38 0.01
N TYR A 56 0.97 -17.76 0.92
CA TYR A 56 2.25 -17.09 0.66
C TYR A 56 3.32 -18.03 0.08
N SER A 57 3.27 -19.31 0.43
CA SER A 57 4.25 -20.32 0.00
C SER A 57 3.85 -21.06 -1.28
N ASP A 58 2.65 -20.83 -1.81
CA ASP A 58 2.22 -21.44 -3.07
C ASP A 58 3.05 -20.86 -4.23
N PRO A 59 3.79 -21.69 -5.00
CA PRO A 59 4.63 -21.22 -6.09
C PRO A 59 3.87 -20.51 -7.20
N ASP A 60 2.67 -20.97 -7.60
CA ASP A 60 1.91 -20.34 -8.69
C ASP A 60 1.44 -18.94 -8.27
N ILE A 61 0.94 -18.80 -7.04
CA ILE A 61 0.52 -17.50 -6.50
C ILE A 61 1.72 -16.55 -6.35
N ALA A 62 2.86 -17.05 -5.86
CA ALA A 62 4.08 -16.24 -5.72
C ALA A 62 4.65 -15.76 -7.07
N ASP A 63 4.64 -16.62 -8.09
CA ASP A 63 5.13 -16.28 -9.41
C ASP A 63 4.19 -15.28 -10.11
N ARG A 64 2.87 -15.46 -9.99
CA ARG A 64 1.88 -14.50 -10.51
C ARG A 64 1.98 -13.15 -9.80
N PHE A 65 2.15 -13.14 -8.48
CA PHE A 65 2.37 -11.89 -7.73
C PHE A 65 3.65 -11.19 -8.20
N SER A 66 4.74 -11.93 -8.44
CA SER A 66 6.00 -11.36 -8.93
C SER A 66 5.83 -10.74 -10.32
N ARG A 67 5.10 -11.39 -11.22
CA ARG A 67 4.75 -10.84 -12.53
C ARG A 67 3.92 -9.57 -12.40
N LEU A 68 2.90 -9.56 -11.54
CA LEU A 68 2.05 -8.40 -11.31
C LEU A 68 2.83 -7.22 -10.70
N ARG A 69 3.72 -7.49 -9.76
CA ARG A 69 4.67 -6.54 -9.18
C ARG A 69 5.54 -5.89 -10.25
N ASP A 70 6.09 -6.67 -11.17
CA ASP A 70 6.96 -6.15 -12.24
C ASP A 70 6.19 -5.25 -13.21
N LEU A 71 4.93 -5.60 -13.51
CA LEU A 71 4.03 -4.75 -14.27
C LEU A 71 3.71 -3.44 -13.55
N LEU A 72 3.47 -3.47 -12.23
CA LEU A 72 3.25 -2.27 -11.43
C LEU A 72 4.47 -1.36 -11.44
N VAL A 73 5.66 -1.91 -11.24
CA VAL A 73 6.93 -1.17 -11.32
C VAL A 73 7.06 -0.48 -12.68
N ALA A 74 6.83 -1.21 -13.77
CA ALA A 74 6.90 -0.65 -15.11
C ALA A 74 5.88 0.48 -15.33
N ALA A 75 4.63 0.31 -14.88
CA ALA A 75 3.59 1.33 -15.01
C ALA A 75 3.90 2.60 -14.19
N VAL A 76 4.35 2.45 -12.94
CA VAL A 76 4.71 3.58 -12.06
C VAL A 76 5.89 4.37 -12.61
N GLN A 77 6.85 3.72 -13.26
CA GLN A 77 8.03 4.35 -13.85
C GLN A 77 7.82 4.85 -15.29
N ALA A 78 6.69 4.53 -15.92
CA ALA A 78 6.39 4.93 -17.28
C ALA A 78 6.35 6.47 -17.41
N PRO A 79 6.84 7.07 -18.50
CA PRO A 79 6.55 8.45 -18.85
C PRO A 79 5.04 8.68 -19.07
N ASP A 80 4.56 9.90 -18.81
CA ASP A 80 3.16 10.28 -19.06
C ASP A 80 2.74 10.11 -20.54
N GLY A 81 1.42 10.09 -20.78
CA GLY A 81 0.82 9.88 -22.10
C GLY A 81 0.72 8.40 -22.47
N THR A 82 0.84 8.11 -23.77
CA THR A 82 0.63 6.76 -24.33
C THR A 82 1.45 5.64 -23.65
N PRO A 83 2.73 5.83 -23.23
CA PRO A 83 3.46 4.80 -22.50
C PRO A 83 2.81 4.42 -21.16
N LEU A 84 2.41 5.42 -20.36
CA LEU A 84 1.71 5.21 -19.10
C LEU A 84 0.38 4.51 -19.31
N GLU A 85 -0.46 5.01 -20.21
CA GLU A 85 -1.78 4.44 -20.50
C GLU A 85 -1.69 2.95 -20.86
N LYS A 86 -0.76 2.60 -21.77
CA LYS A 86 -0.55 1.21 -22.19
C LYS A 86 -0.11 0.31 -21.04
N LEU A 87 0.88 0.74 -20.26
CA LEU A 87 1.44 -0.09 -19.17
C LEU A 87 0.47 -0.20 -18.00
N ALA A 88 -0.25 0.87 -17.67
CA ALA A 88 -1.26 0.88 -16.63
C ALA A 88 -2.49 0.05 -17.01
N ASN A 89 -2.95 0.10 -18.27
CA ASN A 89 -4.01 -0.80 -18.77
C ASN A 89 -3.58 -2.27 -18.71
N ASN A 90 -2.33 -2.58 -19.10
CA ASN A 90 -1.80 -3.94 -18.97
C ASN A 90 -1.74 -4.40 -17.50
N TYR A 91 -1.28 -3.53 -16.60
CA TYR A 91 -1.28 -3.79 -15.17
C TYR A 91 -2.69 -4.07 -14.64
N ALA A 92 -3.65 -3.19 -14.94
CA ALA A 92 -5.03 -3.32 -14.48
C ALA A 92 -5.67 -4.65 -14.94
N ASN A 93 -5.46 -5.03 -16.20
CA ASN A 93 -5.95 -6.31 -16.73
C ASN A 93 -5.32 -7.51 -16.00
N GLU A 94 -4.01 -7.53 -15.84
CA GLU A 94 -3.30 -8.63 -15.16
C GLU A 94 -3.61 -8.68 -13.67
N ARG A 95 -3.92 -7.54 -13.04
CA ARG A 95 -4.42 -7.47 -11.67
C ARG A 95 -5.75 -8.21 -11.53
N GLN A 96 -6.69 -7.99 -12.45
CA GLN A 96 -7.97 -8.72 -12.45
C GLN A 96 -7.77 -10.22 -12.65
N VAL A 97 -6.87 -10.62 -13.57
CA VAL A 97 -6.52 -12.02 -13.80
C VAL A 97 -5.92 -12.67 -12.55
N PHE A 98 -5.02 -11.97 -11.85
CA PHE A 98 -4.43 -12.43 -10.59
C PHE A 98 -5.50 -12.60 -9.51
N LEU A 99 -6.37 -11.61 -9.31
CA LEU A 99 -7.44 -11.69 -8.30
C LEU A 99 -8.44 -12.81 -8.59
N ALA A 100 -8.76 -13.05 -9.87
CA ALA A 100 -9.65 -14.14 -10.28
C ALA A 100 -9.02 -15.53 -10.07
N HIS A 101 -7.70 -15.62 -9.94
CA HIS A 101 -7.00 -16.86 -9.67
C HIS A 101 -6.96 -17.22 -8.16
N LEU A 102 -7.12 -16.23 -7.28
CA LEU A 102 -7.18 -16.45 -5.84
C LEU A 102 -8.53 -17.08 -5.45
N LYS A 103 -8.53 -17.89 -4.38
CA LYS A 103 -9.77 -18.30 -3.72
C LYS A 103 -10.50 -17.05 -3.20
N ASP A 104 -11.81 -17.16 -3.01
CA ASP A 104 -12.64 -16.01 -2.64
C ASP A 104 -12.15 -15.30 -1.37
N ASP A 105 -11.79 -16.04 -0.33
CA ASP A 105 -11.31 -15.46 0.93
C ASP A 105 -9.89 -14.88 0.80
N ASP A 106 -9.02 -15.53 0.02
CA ASP A 106 -7.68 -15.02 -0.28
C ASP A 106 -7.74 -13.73 -1.09
N ARG A 107 -8.65 -13.64 -2.06
CA ARG A 107 -8.92 -12.42 -2.84
C ARG A 107 -9.36 -11.28 -1.92
N LYS A 108 -10.35 -11.53 -1.05
CA LYS A 108 -10.84 -10.53 -0.07
C LYS A 108 -9.70 -10.05 0.83
N TYR A 109 -8.89 -10.97 1.36
CA TYR A 109 -7.78 -10.64 2.23
C TYR A 109 -6.71 -9.81 1.50
N PHE A 110 -6.37 -10.18 0.26
CA PHE A 110 -5.43 -9.41 -0.56
C PHE A 110 -5.94 -7.98 -0.78
N SER A 111 -7.18 -7.81 -1.26
CA SER A 111 -7.78 -6.49 -1.51
C SER A 111 -7.84 -5.66 -0.21
N PHE A 112 -8.19 -6.30 0.91
CA PHE A 112 -8.20 -5.68 2.23
C PHE A 112 -6.83 -5.19 2.67
N GLN A 113 -5.77 -6.02 2.57
CA GLN A 113 -4.43 -5.62 2.99
C GLN A 113 -3.85 -4.51 2.12
N VAL A 114 -4.09 -4.56 0.81
CA VAL A 114 -3.66 -3.52 -0.13
C VAL A 114 -4.38 -2.20 0.16
N TRP A 115 -5.70 -2.24 0.39
CA TRP A 115 -6.48 -1.07 0.79
C TRP A 115 -6.04 -0.52 2.14
N GLN A 116 -5.81 -1.39 3.13
CA GLN A 116 -5.53 -0.98 4.51
C GLN A 116 -4.08 -0.54 4.69
N GLU A 117 -3.15 -1.48 4.56
CA GLU A 117 -1.73 -1.27 4.85
C GLU A 117 -0.99 -0.61 3.69
N GLY A 118 -1.38 -0.96 2.45
CA GLY A 118 -0.80 -0.39 1.25
C GLY A 118 -1.08 1.11 1.13
N ILE A 119 -2.34 1.54 1.33
CA ILE A 119 -2.65 2.97 1.28
C ILE A 119 -2.19 3.73 2.53
N ALA A 120 -2.08 3.08 3.69
CA ALA A 120 -1.39 3.68 4.84
C ALA A 120 0.09 3.98 4.51
N ARG A 121 0.79 3.05 3.85
CA ARG A 121 2.16 3.25 3.33
C ARG A 121 2.24 4.32 2.23
N TYR A 122 1.23 4.44 1.37
CA TYR A 122 1.11 5.57 0.45
C TYR A 122 1.01 6.91 1.19
N THR A 123 0.19 6.96 2.26
CA THR A 123 0.01 8.15 3.09
C THR A 123 1.33 8.56 3.77
N GLU A 124 2.16 7.60 4.19
CA GLU A 124 3.53 7.90 4.68
C GLU A 124 4.35 8.67 3.64
N ILE A 125 4.33 8.25 2.37
CA ILE A 125 5.05 8.93 1.28
C ILE A 125 4.50 10.35 1.11
N LYS A 126 3.18 10.52 1.08
CA LYS A 126 2.56 11.84 0.91
C LYS A 126 2.81 12.76 2.09
N ALA A 127 2.80 12.24 3.31
CA ALA A 127 3.14 13.00 4.51
C ALA A 127 4.61 13.45 4.47
N ALA A 128 5.53 12.56 4.09
CA ALA A 128 6.94 12.90 3.92
C ALA A 128 7.11 14.01 2.88
N GLU A 129 6.50 13.86 1.69
CA GLU A 129 6.52 14.86 0.62
C GLU A 129 5.94 16.22 1.06
N ALA A 130 4.81 16.22 1.77
CA ALA A 130 4.18 17.43 2.28
C ALA A 130 5.02 18.11 3.37
N SER A 131 5.80 17.35 4.13
CA SER A 131 6.68 17.86 5.20
C SER A 131 8.02 18.38 4.70
N LYS A 132 8.33 18.30 3.40
CA LYS A 132 9.68 18.59 2.84
C LYS A 132 10.29 19.90 3.34
N GLU A 133 9.49 20.97 3.38
CA GLU A 133 9.91 22.32 3.78
C GLU A 133 9.56 22.65 5.25
N HIS A 134 9.12 21.66 6.02
CA HIS A 134 8.79 21.82 7.43
C HIS A 134 10.06 22.01 8.25
N HIS A 135 10.04 23.05 9.09
CA HIS A 135 11.14 23.35 10.01
C HIS A 135 10.79 22.83 11.40
N PRO A 136 11.49 21.80 11.92
CA PRO A 136 11.25 21.30 13.26
C PRO A 136 11.60 22.33 14.33
N SER A 137 11.14 22.08 15.57
CA SER A 137 11.63 22.85 16.72
C SER A 137 13.14 22.65 16.90
N LYS A 138 13.79 23.58 17.61
CA LYS A 138 15.24 23.50 17.88
C LYS A 138 15.60 22.23 18.64
N GLU A 139 14.73 21.82 19.55
CA GLU A 139 14.90 20.63 20.39
C GLU A 139 14.85 19.36 19.54
N PHE A 140 13.92 19.28 18.59
CA PHE A 140 13.81 18.13 17.70
C PHE A 140 14.97 18.07 16.70
N ALA A 141 15.38 19.21 16.16
CA ALA A 141 16.55 19.29 15.28
C ALA A 141 17.87 18.93 15.99
N ALA A 142 17.92 19.02 17.33
CA ALA A 142 19.07 18.68 18.14
C ALA A 142 19.17 17.19 18.51
N LEU A 143 18.18 16.35 18.13
CA LEU A 143 18.23 14.91 18.37
C LEU A 143 19.38 14.28 17.58
N ALA A 144 20.15 13.39 18.22
CA ALA A 144 21.36 12.81 17.65
C ALA A 144 21.12 12.01 16.36
N ASP A 145 19.91 11.48 16.19
CA ASP A 145 19.48 10.67 15.06
C ASP A 145 18.55 11.42 14.10
N PHE A 146 18.39 12.74 14.28
CA PHE A 146 17.57 13.59 13.42
C PHE A 146 17.96 13.40 11.94
N ASP A 147 16.94 13.21 11.11
CA ASP A 147 17.05 13.32 9.65
C ASP A 147 16.14 14.47 9.20
N SER A 148 16.57 15.27 8.24
CA SER A 148 15.75 16.38 7.77
C SER A 148 14.46 15.86 7.10
N PHE A 149 13.35 16.58 7.25
CA PHE A 149 12.11 16.23 6.52
C PHE A 149 12.31 16.29 5.00
N GLY A 150 13.11 17.24 4.51
CA GLY A 150 13.50 17.29 3.10
C GLY A 150 14.29 16.06 2.64
N GLY A 151 15.21 15.57 3.50
CA GLY A 151 15.90 14.30 3.31
C GLY A 151 14.91 13.15 3.22
N LEU A 152 14.05 12.97 4.21
CA LEU A 152 13.04 11.92 4.24
C LEU A 152 12.10 11.95 3.01
N ALA A 153 11.61 13.14 2.64
CA ALA A 153 10.80 13.35 1.45
C ALA A 153 11.51 12.89 0.16
N GLY A 154 12.81 13.17 0.04
CA GLY A 154 13.62 12.77 -1.11
C GLY A 154 13.80 11.26 -1.27
N ARG A 155 13.68 10.49 -0.18
CA ARG A 155 13.92 9.04 -0.17
C ARG A 155 12.67 8.18 -0.01
N ALA A 156 11.58 8.68 0.59
CA ALA A 156 10.39 7.89 0.91
C ALA A 156 9.81 7.15 -0.31
N ARG A 157 9.60 7.86 -1.42
CA ARG A 157 9.11 7.28 -2.67
C ARG A 157 10.11 6.31 -3.32
N PRO A 158 11.37 6.69 -3.62
CA PRO A 158 12.31 5.77 -4.27
C PRO A 158 12.68 4.56 -3.41
N GLU A 159 12.74 4.69 -2.09
CA GLU A 159 12.94 3.54 -1.18
C GLU A 159 11.75 2.58 -1.26
N THR A 160 10.51 3.09 -1.22
CA THR A 160 9.31 2.24 -1.34
C THR A 160 9.22 1.55 -2.71
N LEU A 161 9.62 2.24 -3.79
CA LEU A 161 9.73 1.62 -5.11
C LEU A 161 10.81 0.52 -5.14
N THR A 162 11.95 0.74 -4.49
CA THR A 162 13.02 -0.26 -4.35
C THR A 162 12.55 -1.46 -3.52
N GLU A 163 11.78 -1.23 -2.46
CA GLU A 163 11.12 -2.28 -1.68
C GLU A 163 10.18 -3.09 -2.58
N LEU A 164 9.33 -2.43 -3.38
CA LEU A 164 8.44 -3.11 -4.32
C LEU A 164 9.23 -3.99 -5.30
N GLN A 165 10.29 -3.47 -5.92
CA GLN A 165 11.12 -4.22 -6.87
C GLN A 165 11.73 -5.50 -6.27
N ARG A 166 11.95 -5.51 -4.95
CA ARG A 166 12.55 -6.63 -4.22
C ARG A 166 11.51 -7.51 -3.52
N ALA A 167 10.23 -7.13 -3.57
CA ALA A 167 9.17 -7.81 -2.84
C ALA A 167 9.08 -9.27 -3.28
N ASP A 168 9.27 -10.18 -2.33
CA ASP A 168 9.15 -11.63 -2.51
C ASP A 168 8.05 -12.13 -1.58
N LEU A 169 6.90 -12.49 -2.14
CA LEU A 169 5.70 -12.87 -1.39
C LEU A 169 5.97 -14.00 -0.40
N ARG A 170 6.83 -14.96 -0.76
CA ARG A 170 7.16 -16.12 0.09
C ARG A 170 7.94 -15.71 1.33
N LYS A 171 8.86 -14.74 1.17
CA LYS A 171 9.76 -14.30 2.25
C LYS A 171 9.13 -13.22 3.11
N TRP A 172 8.49 -12.24 2.47
CA TRP A 172 7.99 -11.03 3.13
C TRP A 172 6.55 -11.21 3.61
N LYS A 173 5.82 -12.19 3.04
CA LYS A 173 4.43 -12.47 3.38
C LYS A 173 3.58 -11.18 3.29
N ARG A 174 2.77 -10.91 4.31
CA ARG A 174 1.91 -9.72 4.41
C ARG A 174 2.64 -8.39 4.16
N THR A 175 3.91 -8.27 4.55
CA THR A 175 4.63 -7.00 4.40
C THR A 175 4.92 -6.64 2.94
N ALA A 176 4.88 -7.62 2.02
CA ALA A 176 4.96 -7.36 0.58
C ALA A 176 3.82 -6.45 0.08
N PHE A 177 2.65 -6.48 0.75
CA PHE A 177 1.48 -5.70 0.35
C PHE A 177 1.62 -4.20 0.64
N TYR A 178 2.54 -3.79 1.52
CA TYR A 178 2.73 -2.40 1.92
C TYR A 178 3.30 -1.59 0.76
N SER A 179 4.45 -1.99 0.23
CA SER A 179 5.05 -1.33 -0.95
C SER A 179 4.22 -1.53 -2.20
N PHE A 180 3.52 -2.66 -2.32
CA PHE A 180 2.62 -2.94 -3.44
C PHE A 180 1.45 -1.95 -3.49
N GLY A 181 0.64 -1.88 -2.44
CA GLY A 181 -0.49 -0.95 -2.41
C GLY A 181 -0.05 0.51 -2.38
N ALA A 182 1.11 0.83 -1.80
CA ALA A 182 1.64 2.19 -1.87
C ALA A 182 1.89 2.63 -3.32
N MET A 183 2.47 1.75 -4.13
CA MET A 183 2.73 2.02 -5.54
C MET A 183 1.46 1.96 -6.41
N GLU A 184 0.44 1.18 -6.02
CA GLU A 184 -0.88 1.32 -6.62
C GLU A 184 -1.47 2.72 -6.39
N GLY A 185 -1.41 3.25 -5.16
CA GLY A 185 -1.85 4.62 -4.87
C GLY A 185 -1.07 5.67 -5.68
N MET A 186 0.24 5.48 -5.86
CA MET A 186 1.07 6.35 -6.71
C MET A 186 0.71 6.26 -8.19
N LEU A 187 0.35 5.07 -8.69
CA LEU A 187 -0.13 4.89 -10.06
C LEU A 187 -1.48 5.60 -10.24
N LEU A 188 -2.41 5.40 -9.30
CA LEU A 188 -3.74 5.99 -9.31
C LEU A 188 -3.71 7.52 -9.30
N ASP A 189 -2.76 8.15 -8.62
CA ASP A 189 -2.56 9.61 -8.70
C ASP A 189 -2.38 10.12 -10.14
N ARG A 190 -1.79 9.30 -11.02
CA ARG A 190 -1.50 9.66 -12.41
C ARG A 190 -2.62 9.29 -13.36
N ILE A 191 -3.24 8.13 -13.15
CA ILE A 191 -4.21 7.55 -14.11
C ILE A 191 -5.66 7.84 -13.73
N HIS A 192 -5.95 8.07 -12.45
CA HIS A 192 -7.28 8.40 -11.94
C HIS A 192 -7.19 9.47 -10.83
N PRO A 193 -6.87 10.74 -11.13
CA PRO A 193 -6.54 11.75 -10.11
C PRO A 193 -7.58 11.94 -8.98
N HIS A 194 -8.85 11.60 -9.24
CA HIS A 194 -9.96 11.68 -8.29
C HIS A 194 -10.22 10.39 -7.48
N TRP A 195 -9.37 9.36 -7.60
CA TRP A 195 -9.58 8.06 -6.94
C TRP A 195 -9.78 8.15 -5.42
N LYS A 196 -9.15 9.14 -4.77
CA LYS A 196 -9.25 9.40 -3.33
C LYS A 196 -10.67 9.73 -2.89
N GLU A 197 -11.48 10.33 -3.76
CA GLU A 197 -12.89 10.64 -3.49
C GLU A 197 -13.75 9.37 -3.39
N GLN A 198 -13.28 8.28 -3.99
CA GLN A 198 -13.94 6.97 -3.98
C GLN A 198 -13.35 6.02 -2.93
N TYR A 199 -12.18 6.33 -2.36
CA TYR A 199 -11.45 5.43 -1.46
C TYR A 199 -12.26 4.96 -0.25
N PHE A 200 -12.96 5.88 0.43
CA PHE A 200 -13.84 5.54 1.55
C PHE A 200 -15.26 5.17 1.15
N ARG A 201 -15.62 5.32 -0.13
CA ARG A 201 -16.89 4.80 -0.68
C ARG A 201 -16.78 3.32 -1.02
N ASN A 202 -15.60 2.91 -1.48
CA ASN A 202 -15.25 1.53 -1.77
C ASN A 202 -14.38 0.97 -0.64
N LEU A 203 -14.99 0.77 0.53
CA LEU A 203 -14.26 0.27 1.70
C LEU A 203 -13.58 -1.08 1.39
N LEU A 204 -12.39 -1.25 1.95
CA LEU A 204 -11.61 -2.51 1.97
C LEU A 204 -11.11 -3.00 0.60
N SER A 205 -11.23 -2.21 -0.46
CA SER A 205 -10.72 -2.60 -1.79
C SER A 205 -10.39 -1.41 -2.69
N LEU A 206 -9.36 -1.56 -3.52
CA LEU A 206 -9.04 -0.65 -4.62
C LEU A 206 -9.56 -1.15 -5.98
N ASP A 207 -10.30 -2.27 -6.02
CA ASP A 207 -10.61 -2.97 -7.27
C ASP A 207 -11.41 -2.11 -8.25
N ALA A 208 -12.34 -1.29 -7.73
CA ALA A 208 -13.13 -0.34 -8.53
C ALA A 208 -12.27 0.75 -9.18
N ALA A 209 -11.11 1.08 -8.59
CA ALA A 209 -10.18 2.05 -9.17
C ALA A 209 -9.35 1.47 -10.32
N PHE A 210 -9.38 0.14 -10.53
CA PHE A 210 -8.68 -0.57 -11.60
C PHE A 210 -9.62 -1.37 -12.52
N SER A 211 -10.93 -1.11 -12.47
CA SER A 211 -11.94 -1.85 -13.25
C SER A 211 -12.32 -1.19 -14.58
N HIS A 212 -11.87 0.03 -14.83
CA HIS A 212 -12.17 0.76 -16.06
C HIS A 212 -10.90 0.94 -16.92
N PRO A 213 -10.99 0.78 -18.24
CA PRO A 213 -9.90 1.14 -19.13
C PRO A 213 -9.56 2.63 -18.99
N LEU A 214 -8.26 2.92 -19.05
CA LEU A 214 -7.72 4.28 -19.23
C LEU A 214 -7.93 4.75 -20.66
#